data_AF-A0A2N3AVI2-F1
#
_entry.id   AF-A0A2N3AVI2-F1
#
_cell.length_a   1.000
_cell.length_b   1.000
_cell.length_c   1.000
_cell.angle_alpha   90.00
_cell.angle_beta   90.00
_cell.angle_gamma   90.00
#
_symmetry.space_group_name_H-M   'P 1'
#
loop_
_entity.id
_entity.type
_entity.pdbx_description
1 polymer ?
#
loop_
_entity_poly.entity_id
_entity_poly.type
_entity_poly.pdbx_seq_one_letter_code
_entity_poly.pdbx_strand_id
1 'polypeptide(L)' 'EPFCGSGTQIVAAERAGRRCFAMELDPVYCDVAVRRWEMATGRKAMIPAH' A
#
# COMPACT_ATOMS: atom_id res chain seq x y z
N GLU A 1 2.26 -1.82 9.89
CA GLU A 1 0.80 -1.99 9.81
C GLU A 1 0.49 -3.47 9.59
N PRO A 2 0.20 -4.24 10.64
CA PRO A 2 -0.05 -5.68 10.50
C PRO A 2 -1.39 -6.03 9.84
N PHE A 3 -2.35 -5.10 9.79
CA PHE A 3 -3.68 -5.31 9.18
C PHE A 3 -3.99 -4.13 8.24
N CYS A 4 -3.38 -4.18 7.05
CA CYS A 4 -3.44 -3.11 6.07
C CYS A 4 -4.86 -2.82 5.58
N GLY A 5 -5.69 -3.86 5.44
CA GLY A 5 -7.00 -3.77 4.82
C GLY A 5 -6.92 -2.99 3.52
N SER A 6 -7.68 -1.90 3.42
CA SER A 6 -7.73 -1.06 2.22
C SER A 6 -6.52 -0.14 2.00
N GLY A 7 -5.47 -0.18 2.83
CA GLY A 7 -4.22 0.55 2.61
C GLY A 7 -4.22 2.02 3.05
N THR A 8 -5.14 2.45 3.92
CA THR A 8 -5.23 3.84 4.40
C THR A 8 -3.93 4.33 5.04
N GLN A 9 -3.30 3.48 5.86
CA GLN A 9 -2.07 3.81 6.57
C GLN A 9 -0.85 3.94 5.63
N ILE A 10 -0.86 3.22 4.49
CA ILE A 10 0.16 3.34 3.44
C ILE A 10 0.09 4.74 2.81
N VAL A 11 -1.12 5.19 2.43
CA VAL A 11 -1.32 6.52 1.85
C VAL A 11 -1.00 7.64 2.85
N ALA A 12 -1.38 7.46 4.12
CA ALA A 12 -1.07 8.44 5.17
C ALA A 12 0.44 8.58 5.40
N ALA A 13 1.18 7.46 5.41
CA ALA A 13 2.63 7.48 5.53
C ALA A 13 3.30 8.15 4.32
N GLU A 14 2.85 7.84 3.10
CA GLU A 14 3.34 8.46 1.87
C GLU A 14 3.20 9.99 1.90
N ARG A 15 2.00 10.48 2.22
CA ARG A 15 1.73 11.94 2.33
C ARG A 15 2.57 12.62 3.40
N ALA A 16 2.95 11.87 4.44
CA ALA A 16 3.79 12.36 5.53
C ALA A 16 5.30 12.19 5.26
N GLY A 17 5.70 11.72 4.06
CA GLY A 17 7.10 11.47 3.73
C GLY A 17 7.73 10.34 4.56
N ARG A 18 6.92 9.41 5.08
CA ARG A 18 7.37 8.27 5.90
C ARG A 18 7.24 6.95 5.15
N ARG A 19 8.05 5.96 5.57
CA ARG A 19 7.92 4.57 5.11
C ARG A 19 6.86 3.83 5.93
N CYS A 20 6.06 3.00 5.27
CA CYS A 20 5.12 2.09 5.91
C CYS A 20 5.38 0.67 5.43
N PHE A 21 5.65 -0.24 6.37
CA PHE A 21 5.66 -1.67 6.12
C PHE A 21 4.31 -2.23 6.54
N ALA A 22 3.60 -2.83 5.60
CA ALA A 22 2.22 -3.24 5.76
C ALA A 22 2.04 -4.71 5.33
N MET A 23 1.15 -5.42 6.01
CA MET A 23 0.77 -6.79 5.68
C MET A 23 -0.74 -6.91 5.59
N GLU A 24 -1.20 -7.80 4.72
CA GLU A 24 -2.60 -8.17 4.58
C GLU A 24 -2.68 -9.65 4.21
N LEU A 25 -3.65 -10.36 4.79
CA LEU A 25 -3.83 -11.78 4.55
C LEU A 25 -4.72 -12.04 3.34
N ASP A 26 -5.76 -11.23 3.17
CA ASP A 26 -6.70 -11.39 2.05
C ASP A 26 -6.10 -10.79 0.76
N PRO A 27 -5.86 -11.61 -0.28
CA PRO A 27 -5.31 -11.14 -1.55
C PRO A 27 -6.14 -10.02 -2.20
N VAL A 28 -7.46 -10.02 -2.00
CA VAL A 28 -8.34 -8.98 -2.54
C VAL A 28 -8.03 -7.63 -1.88
N TYR A 29 -7.76 -7.62 -0.59
CA TYR A 29 -7.38 -6.39 0.11
C TYR A 29 -5.95 -5.95 -0.19
N CYS A 30 -5.03 -6.88 -0.50
CA CYS A 30 -3.72 -6.54 -1.09
C CYS A 30 -3.89 -5.73 -2.38
N ASP A 31 -4.72 -6.20 -3.32
CA ASP A 31 -4.99 -5.50 -4.58
C ASP A 31 -5.65 -4.14 -4.37
N VAL A 32 -6.58 -4.03 -3.42
CA VAL A 32 -7.23 -2.76 -3.05
C VAL A 32 -6.20 -1.77 -2.53
N ALA A 33 -5.30 -2.20 -1.62
CA ALA A 33 -4.27 -1.36 -1.06
C ALA A 33 -3.28 -0.87 -2.14
N VAL A 34 -2.85 -1.76 -3.04
CA VAL A 34 -1.99 -1.42 -4.19
C VAL A 34 -2.66 -0.37 -5.06
N ARG A 35 -3.88 -0.63 -5.55
CA ARG A 35 -4.63 0.30 -6.41
C ARG A 35 -4.84 1.66 -5.75
N ARG A 36 -5.15 1.68 -4.46
CA ARG A 36 -5.33 2.93 -3.71
C ARG A 36 -4.02 3.73 -3.67
N TRP A 37 -2.88 3.11 -3.38
CA TRP A 37 -1.61 3.81 -3.36
C TRP A 37 -1.20 4.30 -4.76
N GLU A 38 -1.43 3.50 -5.80
CA GLU A 38 -1.18 3.92 -7.19
C GLU A 38 -2.02 5.15 -7.55
N MET A 39 -3.33 5.13 -7.26
CA MET A 39 -4.23 6.26 -7.50
C MET A 39 -3.84 7.51 -6.70
N ALA A 40 -3.44 7.34 -5.43
CA ALA A 40 -3.08 8.45 -4.56
C ALA A 40 -1.77 9.14 -4.95
N THR A 41 -0.89 8.45 -5.70
CA THR A 41 0.47 8.92 -5.98
C THR A 41 0.78 9.08 -7.46
N GLY A 42 -0.04 8.52 -8.35
CA GLY A 42 0.21 8.45 -9.79
C GLY A 42 1.33 7.49 -10.20
N ARG A 43 1.92 6.75 -9.25
CA ARG A 43 3.00 5.78 -9.50
C ARG A 43 2.45 4.38 -9.69
N LYS A 44 3.27 3.50 -10.25
CA LYS A 44 3.01 2.06 -10.34
C LYS A 44 3.73 1.29 -9.25
N ALA A 45 3.02 0.37 -8.60
CA ALA A 45 3.63 -0.53 -7.64
C ALA A 45 4.58 -1.48 -8.38
N MET A 46 5.72 -1.79 -7.77
CA MET A 46 6.71 -2.70 -8.33
C MET A 46 6.86 -3.92 -7.45
N ILE A 47 6.92 -5.08 -8.10
CA ILE A 47 7.36 -6.31 -7.45
C ILE A 47 8.89 -6.26 -7.39
N PRO A 48 9.52 -6.45 -6.22
CA PRO A 48 10.98 -6.52 -6.13
C PRO A 48 11.52 -7.62 -7.05
N ALA A 49 12.59 -7.32 -7.79
CA ALA A 49 13.35 -8.37 -8.48
C ALA A 49 14.01 -9.29 -7.43
N HIS A 50 14.08 -10.59 -7.74
CA HIS A 50 14.87 -11.55 -6.96
C HIS A 50 16.37 -11.40 -7.23
#